data_AF-A0A931CSE8-F1
#
_entry.id   AF-A0A931CSE8-F1
#
_cell.length_a   1.000
_cell.length_b   1.000
_cell.length_c   1.000
_cell.angle_alpha   90.00
_cell.angle_beta   90.00
_cell.angle_gamma   90.00
#
_symmetry.space_group_name_H-M   'P 1'
#
loop_
_entity.id
_entity.type
_entity.pdbx_description
1 polymer ?
#
loop_
_entity_poly.entity_id
_entity_poly.type
_entity_poly.pdbx_seq_one_letter_code
_entity_poly.pdbx_strand_id
1 'polypeptide(L)'
;MLRRARQHLRNESGDFMISTIIGSIIMMVVIGAIAAGVLGIALFQKVVTEKSDVTSEAAMADSTLRSDILWASSITATDNKKVELTVPGRAGACRVATWTISPGDEGKTAVGVSVVSYPTTDATVNPVRCSGTPTAPSVQTFISDADPASAFTYANTGGRDLTYTAGTATVAGPSAVPAGVTAKAWESANLSEVALNTAVASSTDRKTSYRFAQTADNLSIIQTAADAPSHFVPEGDLTALP
;
A
#
# COMPACT_ATOMS: atom_id res chain seq x y z
N MET A 1 48.74 72.04 6.07
CA MET A 1 47.44 71.57 5.55
C MET A 1 47.50 70.19 4.87
N LEU A 2 48.57 69.84 4.12
CA LEU A 2 48.71 68.52 3.47
C LEU A 2 48.67 67.28 4.39
N ARG A 3 49.17 67.37 5.63
CA ARG A 3 49.14 66.22 6.57
C ARG A 3 47.72 65.86 7.04
N ARG A 4 46.84 66.85 7.24
CA ARG A 4 45.43 66.61 7.62
C ARG A 4 44.62 66.01 6.47
N ALA A 5 44.84 66.47 5.22
CA ALA A 5 44.17 65.92 4.04
C ALA A 5 44.57 64.44 3.77
N ARG A 6 45.85 64.08 3.93
CA ARG A 6 46.29 62.68 3.82
C ARG A 6 45.72 61.79 4.92
N GLN A 7 45.54 62.31 6.13
CA GLN A 7 44.99 61.55 7.25
C GLN A 7 43.48 61.33 7.10
N HIS A 8 42.77 62.31 6.53
CA HIS A 8 41.34 62.17 6.22
C HIS A 8 41.08 61.18 5.08
N LEU A 9 41.83 61.26 3.98
CA LEU A 9 41.73 60.33 2.85
C LEU A 9 42.12 58.89 3.23
N ARG A 10 43.04 58.71 4.18
CA ARG A 10 43.45 57.38 4.68
C ARG A 10 42.40 56.77 5.62
N ASN A 11 41.65 57.60 6.37
CA ASN A 11 40.51 57.14 7.15
C ASN A 11 39.30 56.81 6.24
N GLU A 12 38.99 57.64 5.24
CA GLU A 12 37.87 57.39 4.31
C GLU A 12 38.10 56.16 3.41
N SER A 13 39.33 55.94 2.93
CA SER A 13 39.68 54.73 2.17
C SER A 13 39.71 53.47 3.04
N GLY A 14 40.11 53.58 4.31
CA GLY A 14 40.05 52.49 5.28
C GLY A 14 38.61 52.08 5.62
N ASP A 15 37.74 53.05 5.88
CA ASP A 15 36.31 52.81 6.15
C ASP A 15 35.58 52.23 4.92
N PHE A 16 35.90 52.69 3.71
CA PHE A 16 35.33 52.14 2.48
C PHE A 16 35.75 50.67 2.25
N MET A 17 37.03 50.35 2.49
CA MET A 17 37.54 48.98 2.35
C MET A 17 36.95 48.05 3.41
N ILE A 18 36.83 48.52 4.67
CA ILE A 18 36.20 47.76 5.76
C ILE A 18 34.70 47.55 5.48
N SER A 19 33.98 48.59 5.04
CA SER A 19 32.56 48.51 4.68
C SER A 19 32.32 47.52 3.53
N THR A 20 33.23 47.46 2.56
CA THR A 20 33.12 46.55 1.41
C THR A 20 33.36 45.09 1.83
N ILE A 21 34.33 44.84 2.71
CA ILE A 21 34.62 43.50 3.25
C ILE A 21 33.49 43.02 4.16
N ILE A 22 32.96 43.88 5.04
CA ILE A 22 31.82 43.54 5.88
C ILE A 22 30.58 43.25 5.01
N GLY A 23 30.35 44.08 3.99
CA GLY A 23 29.25 43.87 3.03
C GLY A 23 29.36 42.53 2.28
N SER A 24 30.56 42.14 1.86
CA SER A 24 30.76 40.86 1.16
C SER A 24 30.60 39.65 2.08
N ILE A 25 31.06 39.73 3.34
CA ILE A 25 30.85 38.67 4.34
C ILE A 25 29.36 38.51 4.64
N ILE A 26 28.64 39.60 4.88
CA ILE A 26 27.18 39.57 5.13
C ILE A 26 26.45 38.97 3.92
N MET A 27 26.79 39.41 2.70
CA MET A 27 26.18 38.88 1.48
C MET A 27 26.43 37.37 1.35
N MET A 28 27.65 36.90 1.64
CA MET A 28 27.99 35.47 1.59
C MET A 28 27.20 34.65 2.62
N VAL A 29 27.03 35.17 3.84
CA VAL A 29 26.22 34.53 4.90
C VAL A 29 24.74 34.49 4.49
N VAL A 30 24.20 35.57 3.94
CA VAL A 30 22.80 35.64 3.49
C VAL A 30 22.54 34.69 2.32
N ILE A 31 23.44 34.65 1.33
CA ILE A 31 23.33 33.70 0.20
C ILE A 31 23.44 32.26 0.70
N GLY A 32 24.35 31.98 1.64
CA GLY A 32 24.47 30.67 2.28
C GLY A 32 23.20 30.25 3.02
N ALA A 33 22.59 31.18 3.77
CA ALA A 33 21.33 30.95 4.48
C ALA A 33 20.16 30.69 3.51
N ILE A 34 20.08 31.45 2.41
CA ILE A 34 19.07 31.24 1.36
C ILE A 34 19.28 29.88 0.69
N ALA A 35 20.51 29.52 0.33
CA ALA A 35 20.83 28.23 -0.29
C ALA A 35 20.47 27.04 0.63
N ALA A 36 20.81 27.14 1.92
CA ALA A 36 20.41 26.14 2.92
C ALA A 36 18.88 26.06 3.07
N GLY A 37 18.19 27.20 3.05
CA GLY A 37 16.73 27.26 3.08
C GLY A 37 16.08 26.59 1.88
N VAL A 38 16.57 26.84 0.66
CA VAL A 38 16.06 26.22 -0.57
C VAL A 38 16.28 24.70 -0.56
N LEU A 39 17.46 24.23 -0.13
CA LEU A 39 17.74 22.80 0.00
C LEU A 39 16.85 22.14 1.07
N GLY A 40 16.65 22.81 2.22
CA GLY A 40 15.76 22.32 3.28
C GLY A 40 14.31 22.17 2.80
N ILE A 41 13.80 23.15 2.07
CA ILE A 41 12.44 23.10 1.48
C ILE A 41 12.33 21.97 0.46
N ALA A 42 13.33 21.80 -0.43
CA ALA A 42 13.32 20.74 -1.42
C ALA A 42 13.35 19.34 -0.77
N LEU A 43 14.16 19.15 0.29
CA LEU A 43 14.18 17.90 1.06
C LEU A 43 12.86 17.65 1.78
N PHE A 44 12.27 18.68 2.39
CA PHE A 44 10.97 18.57 3.04
C PHE A 44 9.87 18.20 2.04
N GLN A 45 9.82 18.87 0.89
CA GLN A 45 8.87 18.55 -0.19
C GLN A 45 9.06 17.12 -0.69
N LYS A 46 10.31 16.69 -0.89
CA LYS A 46 10.62 15.32 -1.30
C LYS A 46 10.07 14.31 -0.28
N VAL A 47 10.31 14.53 1.02
CA VAL A 47 9.80 13.65 2.08
C VAL A 47 8.27 13.60 2.10
N VAL A 48 7.59 14.73 1.89
CA VAL A 48 6.13 14.79 1.84
C VAL A 48 5.61 14.02 0.62
N THR A 49 6.18 14.23 -0.56
CA THR A 49 5.77 13.50 -1.78
C THR A 49 5.96 12.00 -1.62
N GLU A 50 7.12 11.55 -1.12
CA GLU A 50 7.39 10.12 -0.95
C GLU A 50 6.44 9.46 0.07
N LYS A 51 6.08 10.16 1.16
CA LYS A 51 5.06 9.66 2.11
C LYS A 51 3.65 9.62 1.51
N SER A 52 3.30 10.63 0.73
CA SER A 52 2.04 10.67 -0.01
C SER A 52 1.94 9.49 -0.99
N ASP A 53 3.02 9.16 -1.69
CA ASP A 53 3.07 8.03 -2.62
C ASP A 53 2.87 6.69 -1.90
N VAL A 54 3.56 6.46 -0.78
CA VAL A 54 3.38 5.26 0.07
C VAL A 54 1.93 5.10 0.52
N THR A 55 1.32 6.18 0.99
CA THR A 55 -0.06 6.18 1.48
C THR A 55 -1.05 5.94 0.35
N SER A 56 -0.80 6.53 -0.82
CA SER A 56 -1.61 6.34 -2.02
C SER A 56 -1.58 4.90 -2.52
N GLU A 57 -0.38 4.31 -2.65
CA GLU A 57 -0.19 2.90 -3.03
C GLU A 57 -0.95 1.97 -2.07
N ALA A 58 -0.76 2.16 -0.75
CA ALA A 58 -1.43 1.37 0.27
C ALA A 58 -2.96 1.51 0.22
N ALA A 59 -3.48 2.73 0.05
CA ALA A 59 -4.91 3.01 -0.02
C ALA A 59 -5.57 2.40 -1.27
N MET A 60 -4.91 2.50 -2.43
CA MET A 60 -5.39 1.88 -3.66
C MET A 60 -5.38 0.35 -3.56
N ALA A 61 -4.32 -0.23 -2.98
CA ALA A 61 -4.24 -1.66 -2.74
C ALA A 61 -5.35 -2.14 -1.79
N ASP A 62 -5.52 -1.49 -0.64
CA ASP A 62 -6.55 -1.81 0.35
C ASP A 62 -7.95 -1.73 -0.24
N SER A 63 -8.30 -0.59 -0.82
CA SER A 63 -9.64 -0.36 -1.38
C SER A 63 -9.97 -1.36 -2.48
N THR A 64 -9.03 -1.66 -3.37
CA THR A 64 -9.28 -2.57 -4.50
C THR A 64 -9.37 -4.01 -4.01
N LEU A 65 -8.42 -4.46 -3.17
CA LEU A 65 -8.39 -5.83 -2.66
C LEU A 65 -9.63 -6.12 -1.80
N ARG A 66 -9.99 -5.23 -0.88
CA ARG A 66 -11.22 -5.37 -0.07
C ARG A 66 -12.47 -5.43 -0.95
N SER A 67 -12.57 -4.57 -1.96
CA SER A 67 -13.69 -4.61 -2.90
C SER A 67 -13.76 -5.93 -3.68
N ASP A 68 -12.62 -6.46 -4.13
CA ASP A 68 -12.58 -7.73 -4.85
C ASP A 68 -13.01 -8.89 -3.97
N ILE A 69 -12.57 -8.91 -2.69
CA ILE A 69 -12.94 -9.95 -1.73
C ILE A 69 -14.42 -9.84 -1.36
N LEU A 70 -14.91 -8.65 -1.02
CA LEU A 70 -16.29 -8.42 -0.57
C LEU A 70 -17.32 -8.93 -1.60
N TRP A 71 -17.03 -8.74 -2.88
CA TRP A 71 -17.93 -9.13 -3.98
C TRP A 71 -17.58 -10.49 -4.60
N ALA A 72 -16.63 -11.24 -4.04
CA ALA A 72 -16.21 -12.51 -4.60
C ALA A 72 -17.32 -13.57 -4.49
N SER A 73 -17.70 -14.20 -5.59
CA SER A 73 -18.50 -15.43 -5.59
C SER A 73 -17.67 -16.68 -5.36
N SER A 74 -16.35 -16.60 -5.54
CA SER A 74 -15.39 -17.61 -5.07
C SER A 74 -14.01 -17.04 -4.89
N ILE A 75 -13.27 -17.67 -3.99
CA ILE A 75 -11.89 -17.36 -3.66
C ILE A 75 -11.10 -18.67 -3.79
N THR A 76 -10.05 -18.63 -4.61
CA THR A 76 -9.14 -19.76 -4.81
C THR A 76 -7.73 -19.32 -4.49
N ALA A 77 -7.03 -20.08 -3.65
CA ALA A 77 -5.63 -19.84 -3.32
C ALA A 77 -4.77 -21.00 -3.81
N THR A 78 -3.61 -20.69 -4.37
CA THR A 78 -2.59 -21.69 -4.71
C THR A 78 -1.51 -21.76 -3.63
N ASP A 79 -1.11 -20.60 -3.14
CA ASP A 79 -0.08 -20.42 -2.13
C ASP A 79 -0.32 -19.10 -1.37
N ASN A 80 0.65 -18.66 -0.60
CA ASN A 80 0.61 -17.39 0.11
C ASN A 80 1.07 -16.18 -0.74
N LYS A 81 1.34 -16.36 -2.04
CA LYS A 81 1.78 -15.31 -2.96
C LYS A 81 0.74 -14.99 -4.03
N LYS A 82 -0.24 -15.87 -4.24
CA LYS A 82 -1.25 -15.71 -5.28
C LYS A 82 -2.64 -16.12 -4.80
N VAL A 83 -3.60 -15.22 -4.98
CA VAL A 83 -5.04 -15.47 -4.75
C VAL A 83 -5.85 -15.05 -5.95
N GLU A 84 -6.86 -15.85 -6.30
CA GLU A 84 -7.78 -15.61 -7.39
C GLU A 84 -9.20 -15.41 -6.85
N LEU A 85 -9.82 -14.32 -7.29
CA LEU A 85 -11.14 -13.86 -6.85
C LEU A 85 -12.04 -13.81 -8.08
N THR A 86 -13.11 -14.60 -8.07
CA THR A 86 -14.16 -14.51 -9.10
C THR A 86 -15.24 -13.57 -8.62
N VAL A 87 -15.49 -12.49 -9.38
CA VAL A 87 -16.46 -11.45 -9.02
C VAL A 87 -17.54 -11.36 -10.12
N PRO A 88 -18.80 -11.70 -9.82
CA PRO A 88 -19.90 -11.47 -10.74
C PRO A 88 -20.17 -9.97 -10.88
N GLY A 89 -20.33 -9.54 -12.12
CA GLY A 89 -20.64 -8.17 -12.51
C GLY A 89 -22.13 -7.95 -12.79
N ARG A 90 -22.47 -6.71 -13.15
CA ARG A 90 -23.83 -6.38 -13.59
C ARG A 90 -24.12 -6.98 -14.96
N ALA A 91 -25.41 -7.22 -15.25
CA ALA A 91 -25.90 -7.78 -16.52
C ALA A 91 -25.33 -9.17 -16.89
N GLY A 92 -24.91 -9.95 -15.88
CA GLY A 92 -24.37 -11.29 -16.09
C GLY A 92 -22.90 -11.33 -16.51
N ALA A 93 -22.22 -10.19 -16.60
CA ALA A 93 -20.77 -10.16 -16.80
C ALA A 93 -20.04 -10.79 -15.61
N CYS A 94 -18.80 -11.23 -15.82
CA CYS A 94 -17.98 -11.84 -14.77
C CYS A 94 -16.55 -11.33 -14.89
N ARG A 95 -15.83 -11.17 -13.78
CA ARG A 95 -14.39 -10.92 -13.83
C ARG A 95 -13.64 -11.84 -12.89
N VAL A 96 -12.43 -12.18 -13.27
CA VAL A 96 -11.46 -12.89 -12.44
C VAL A 96 -10.35 -11.90 -12.11
N ALA A 97 -10.16 -11.61 -10.83
CA ALA A 97 -9.08 -10.78 -10.31
C ALA A 97 -8.05 -11.67 -9.63
N THR A 98 -6.87 -11.76 -10.21
CA THR A 98 -5.76 -12.56 -9.70
C THR A 98 -4.72 -11.64 -9.07
N TRP A 99 -4.67 -11.62 -7.75
CA TRP A 99 -3.69 -10.87 -6.99
C TRP A 99 -2.42 -11.69 -6.83
N THR A 100 -1.27 -11.07 -7.07
CA THR A 100 0.03 -11.74 -7.06
C THR A 100 1.08 -10.88 -6.35
N ILE A 101 1.91 -11.53 -5.55
CA ILE A 101 3.14 -11.00 -4.97
C ILE A 101 4.29 -11.60 -5.78
N SER A 102 4.96 -10.79 -6.58
CA SER A 102 6.00 -11.25 -7.50
C SER A 102 7.23 -10.35 -7.45
N PRO A 103 8.39 -10.79 -7.96
CA PRO A 103 9.48 -9.87 -8.25
C PRO A 103 8.98 -8.73 -9.15
N GLY A 104 9.32 -7.50 -8.78
CA GLY A 104 9.08 -6.28 -9.52
C GLY A 104 10.38 -5.72 -10.10
N ASP A 105 10.36 -4.44 -10.45
CA ASP A 105 11.51 -3.75 -11.02
C ASP A 105 12.64 -3.60 -10.01
N GLU A 106 13.88 -3.49 -10.51
CA GLU A 106 15.08 -3.25 -9.70
C GLU A 106 15.31 -4.28 -8.58
N GLY A 107 14.76 -5.50 -8.71
CA GLY A 107 14.88 -6.56 -7.71
C GLY A 107 13.99 -6.38 -6.48
N LYS A 108 13.05 -5.43 -6.51
CA LYS A 108 12.04 -5.24 -5.46
C LYS A 108 10.96 -6.31 -5.55
N THR A 109 10.17 -6.47 -4.50
CA THR A 109 8.94 -7.28 -4.56
C THR A 109 7.78 -6.34 -4.85
N ALA A 110 6.84 -6.74 -5.69
CA ALA A 110 5.67 -5.96 -6.04
C ALA A 110 4.38 -6.73 -5.72
N VAL A 111 3.32 -5.98 -5.42
CA VAL A 111 1.96 -6.50 -5.33
C VAL A 111 1.15 -5.94 -6.50
N GLY A 112 0.62 -6.82 -7.32
CA GLY A 112 -0.22 -6.45 -8.45
C GLY A 112 -1.47 -7.31 -8.57
N VAL A 113 -2.39 -6.84 -9.41
CA VAL A 113 -3.58 -7.58 -9.82
C VAL A 113 -3.55 -7.77 -11.34
N SER A 114 -3.97 -8.95 -11.78
CA SER A 114 -4.36 -9.19 -13.18
C SER A 114 -5.86 -9.41 -13.23
N VAL A 115 -6.57 -8.62 -14.03
CA VAL A 115 -8.02 -8.70 -14.19
C VAL A 115 -8.36 -9.19 -15.59
N VAL A 116 -9.13 -10.28 -15.65
CA VAL A 116 -9.70 -10.82 -16.89
C VAL A 116 -11.22 -10.69 -16.80
N SER A 117 -11.83 -10.06 -17.80
CA SER A 117 -13.29 -9.92 -17.87
C SER A 117 -13.87 -10.94 -18.83
N TYR A 118 -15.07 -11.39 -18.53
CA TYR A 118 -15.84 -12.37 -19.27
C TYR A 118 -17.26 -11.82 -19.50
N PRO A 119 -17.86 -12.08 -20.66
CA PRO A 119 -19.18 -11.56 -20.99
C PRO A 119 -20.30 -12.20 -20.15
N THR A 120 -20.08 -13.42 -19.63
CA THR A 120 -21.13 -14.18 -18.93
C THR A 120 -20.62 -14.87 -17.65
N THR A 121 -21.54 -15.08 -16.72
CA THR A 121 -21.40 -15.98 -15.56
C THR A 121 -22.14 -17.28 -15.82
N ASP A 122 -21.53 -18.41 -15.50
CA ASP A 122 -22.20 -19.71 -15.41
C ASP A 122 -22.72 -19.94 -13.99
N ALA A 123 -24.02 -19.68 -13.81
CA ALA A 123 -24.72 -19.86 -12.54
C ALA A 123 -25.13 -21.32 -12.28
N THR A 124 -24.90 -22.25 -13.21
CA THR A 124 -25.23 -23.67 -13.04
C THR A 124 -24.18 -24.43 -12.23
N VAL A 125 -23.00 -23.83 -12.06
CA VAL A 125 -21.89 -24.36 -11.25
C VAL A 125 -21.83 -23.62 -9.92
N ASN A 126 -21.58 -24.35 -8.83
CA ASN A 126 -21.31 -23.78 -7.51
C ASN A 126 -19.87 -24.16 -7.09
N PRO A 127 -18.95 -23.19 -6.92
CA PRO A 127 -19.17 -21.76 -7.08
C PRO A 127 -19.38 -21.32 -8.54
N VAL A 128 -20.06 -20.18 -8.71
CA VAL A 128 -20.30 -19.53 -10.00
C VAL A 128 -18.97 -19.28 -10.70
N ARG A 129 -18.89 -19.62 -11.99
CA ARG A 129 -17.68 -19.45 -12.81
C ARG A 129 -17.89 -18.41 -13.90
N CYS A 130 -16.82 -17.76 -14.32
CA CYS A 130 -16.85 -16.95 -15.53
C CYS A 130 -16.85 -17.83 -16.79
N SER A 131 -17.59 -17.42 -17.83
CA SER A 131 -17.74 -18.19 -19.07
C SER A 131 -17.72 -17.29 -20.31
N GLY A 132 -17.54 -17.91 -21.47
CA GLY A 132 -17.37 -17.21 -22.75
C GLY A 132 -15.92 -16.80 -23.04
N THR A 133 -15.73 -16.06 -24.13
CA THR A 133 -14.39 -15.62 -24.56
C THR A 133 -13.87 -14.52 -23.62
N PRO A 134 -12.71 -14.73 -22.95
CA PRO A 134 -12.14 -13.73 -22.06
C PRO A 134 -11.59 -12.51 -22.82
N THR A 135 -11.57 -11.37 -22.14
CA THR A 135 -10.76 -10.22 -22.58
C THR A 135 -9.27 -10.51 -22.40
N ALA A 136 -8.42 -9.70 -23.04
CA ALA A 136 -7.02 -9.66 -22.68
C ALA A 136 -6.87 -9.28 -21.18
N PRO A 137 -5.90 -9.88 -20.46
CA PRO A 137 -5.65 -9.52 -19.07
C PRO A 137 -5.20 -8.05 -18.95
N SER A 138 -5.84 -7.31 -18.05
CA SER A 138 -5.36 -6.00 -17.60
C SER A 138 -4.51 -6.19 -16.36
N VAL A 139 -3.25 -5.75 -16.39
CA VAL A 139 -2.32 -5.90 -15.26
C VAL A 139 -2.06 -4.53 -14.66
N GLN A 140 -2.18 -4.43 -13.33
CA GLN A 140 -1.89 -3.23 -12.57
C GLN A 140 -1.04 -3.57 -11.35
N THR A 141 0.05 -2.84 -11.17
CA THR A 141 0.84 -2.88 -9.94
C THR A 141 0.29 -1.84 -8.96
N PHE A 142 0.00 -2.27 -7.73
CA PHE A 142 -0.48 -1.38 -6.67
C PHE A 142 0.61 -0.99 -5.67
N ILE A 143 1.50 -1.93 -5.35
CA ILE A 143 2.65 -1.69 -4.48
C ILE A 143 3.89 -2.05 -5.25
N SER A 144 4.76 -1.07 -5.48
CA SER A 144 5.97 -1.22 -6.30
C SER A 144 7.18 -1.71 -5.49
N ASP A 145 7.19 -1.47 -4.18
CA ASP A 145 8.25 -1.84 -3.24
C ASP A 145 7.68 -2.50 -1.97
N ALA A 146 7.13 -3.69 -2.13
CA ALA A 146 6.58 -4.51 -1.06
C ALA A 146 7.68 -5.27 -0.30
N ASP A 147 7.37 -5.67 0.94
CA ASP A 147 8.24 -6.58 1.71
C ASP A 147 8.37 -7.94 0.98
N PRO A 148 9.58 -8.48 0.76
CA PRO A 148 9.75 -9.84 0.21
C PRO A 148 9.03 -10.94 1.00
N ALA A 149 8.83 -10.73 2.30
CA ALA A 149 8.08 -11.63 3.17
C ALA A 149 6.56 -11.45 3.09
N SER A 150 6.05 -10.50 2.30
CA SER A 150 4.61 -10.25 2.15
C SER A 150 3.85 -11.52 1.79
N ALA A 151 2.68 -11.73 2.39
CA ALA A 151 1.94 -12.96 2.22
C ALA A 151 0.44 -12.75 2.33
N PHE A 152 -0.31 -13.52 1.55
CA PHE A 152 -1.73 -13.74 1.77
C PHE A 152 -1.94 -14.79 2.86
N THR A 153 -2.90 -14.51 3.74
CA THR A 153 -3.42 -15.42 4.76
C THR A 153 -4.90 -15.63 4.53
N TYR A 154 -5.41 -16.80 4.91
CA TYR A 154 -6.73 -17.26 4.52
C TYR A 154 -7.47 -17.86 5.70
N ALA A 155 -8.79 -17.68 5.75
CA ALA A 155 -9.67 -18.44 6.61
C ALA A 155 -10.86 -19.03 5.84
N ASN A 156 -11.33 -20.19 6.32
CA ASN A 156 -12.48 -20.86 5.74
C ASN A 156 -13.82 -20.22 6.18
N THR A 157 -14.92 -20.72 5.62
CA THR A 157 -16.29 -20.23 5.93
C THR A 157 -16.69 -20.31 7.40
N GLY A 158 -16.00 -21.14 8.19
CA GLY A 158 -16.17 -21.26 9.63
C GLY A 158 -15.17 -20.42 10.44
N GLY A 159 -14.36 -19.57 9.81
CA GLY A 159 -13.36 -18.72 10.45
C GLY A 159 -12.08 -19.46 10.87
N ARG A 160 -11.82 -20.65 10.32
CA ARG A 160 -10.61 -21.43 10.64
C ARG A 160 -9.48 -21.08 9.68
N ASP A 161 -8.32 -20.78 10.23
CA ASP A 161 -7.12 -20.45 9.46
C ASP A 161 -6.68 -21.60 8.55
N LEU A 162 -6.37 -21.27 7.31
CA LEU A 162 -5.87 -22.17 6.28
C LEU A 162 -4.52 -21.69 5.74
N THR A 163 -3.60 -22.63 5.60
CA THR A 163 -2.31 -22.42 4.92
C THR A 163 -2.33 -23.14 3.59
N TYR A 164 -1.99 -22.46 2.50
CA TYR A 164 -1.95 -23.06 1.16
C TYR A 164 -0.51 -23.30 0.72
N THR A 165 -0.24 -24.49 0.19
CA THR A 165 1.03 -24.83 -0.44
C THR A 165 0.75 -25.67 -1.68
N ALA A 166 1.18 -25.19 -2.85
CA ALA A 166 0.97 -25.86 -4.13
C ALA A 166 -0.50 -26.30 -4.38
N GLY A 167 -1.45 -25.44 -4.03
CA GLY A 167 -2.89 -25.66 -4.19
C GLY A 167 -3.53 -26.55 -3.11
N THR A 168 -2.75 -27.04 -2.14
CA THR A 168 -3.26 -27.88 -1.05
C THR A 168 -3.44 -27.02 0.21
N ALA A 169 -4.64 -27.06 0.78
CA ALA A 169 -4.95 -26.42 2.04
C ALA A 169 -4.55 -27.32 3.22
N THR A 170 -3.79 -26.80 4.16
CA THR A 170 -3.58 -27.38 5.48
C THR A 170 -4.23 -26.51 6.53
N VAL A 171 -4.84 -27.16 7.52
CA VAL A 171 -5.61 -26.45 8.53
C VAL A 171 -4.70 -26.07 9.69
N ALA A 172 -4.75 -24.81 10.07
CA ALA A 172 -4.10 -24.32 11.27
C ALA A 172 -5.13 -24.15 12.42
N GLY A 173 -4.66 -24.22 13.66
CA GLY A 173 -5.51 -23.96 14.83
C GLY A 173 -6.35 -25.14 15.34
N PRO A 174 -7.22 -24.89 16.35
CA PRO A 174 -7.83 -25.93 17.18
C PRO A 174 -8.77 -26.85 16.39
N SER A 175 -8.84 -28.11 16.80
CA SER A 175 -9.78 -29.09 16.22
C SER A 175 -11.21 -28.91 16.74
N ALA A 176 -11.38 -28.36 17.94
CA ALA A 176 -12.69 -28.15 18.54
C ALA A 176 -13.48 -27.06 17.79
N VAL A 177 -14.72 -27.37 17.46
CA VAL A 177 -15.63 -26.43 16.77
C VAL A 177 -16.12 -25.38 17.77
N PRO A 178 -15.97 -24.08 17.47
CA PRO A 178 -16.52 -23.01 18.30
C PRO A 178 -18.05 -23.06 18.39
N ALA A 179 -18.61 -22.57 19.50
CA ALA A 179 -20.06 -22.47 19.66
C ALA A 179 -20.68 -21.58 18.55
N GLY A 180 -21.79 -22.03 17.96
CA GLY A 180 -22.47 -21.30 16.88
C GLY A 180 -21.95 -21.58 15.46
N VAL A 181 -20.84 -22.31 15.31
CA VAL A 181 -20.30 -22.73 14.00
C VAL A 181 -20.68 -24.19 13.74
N THR A 182 -21.13 -24.51 12.52
CA THR A 182 -21.42 -25.91 12.17
C THR A 182 -20.11 -26.66 11.91
N ALA A 183 -20.03 -27.95 12.28
CA ALA A 183 -18.84 -28.78 12.00
C ALA A 183 -18.49 -28.79 10.50
N LYS A 184 -19.52 -28.85 9.64
CA LYS A 184 -19.36 -28.75 8.17
C LYS A 184 -18.68 -27.46 7.73
N ALA A 185 -19.01 -26.32 8.36
CA ALA A 185 -18.38 -25.03 8.06
C ALA A 185 -16.95 -24.96 8.59
N TRP A 186 -16.72 -25.47 9.80
CA TRP A 186 -15.42 -25.49 10.47
C TRP A 186 -14.38 -26.36 9.74
N GLU A 187 -14.83 -27.47 9.15
CA GLU A 187 -14.01 -28.41 8.38
C GLU A 187 -13.96 -28.09 6.88
N SER A 188 -14.70 -27.07 6.44
CA SER A 188 -14.78 -26.67 5.03
C SER A 188 -13.42 -26.21 4.50
N ALA A 189 -13.10 -26.57 3.27
CA ALA A 189 -11.96 -25.99 2.53
C ALA A 189 -12.33 -24.71 1.76
N ASN A 190 -13.60 -24.30 1.80
CA ASN A 190 -14.05 -23.10 1.10
C ASN A 190 -13.57 -21.85 1.85
N LEU A 191 -12.97 -20.92 1.11
CA LEU A 191 -12.45 -19.67 1.64
C LEU A 191 -13.55 -18.60 1.76
N SER A 192 -13.47 -17.82 2.83
CA SER A 192 -14.35 -16.65 3.04
C SER A 192 -13.60 -15.41 3.54
N GLU A 193 -12.39 -15.56 4.09
CA GLU A 193 -11.57 -14.42 4.50
C GLU A 193 -10.20 -14.49 3.82
N VAL A 194 -9.74 -13.33 3.35
CA VAL A 194 -8.40 -13.16 2.80
C VAL A 194 -7.81 -11.91 3.44
N ALA A 195 -6.54 -12.01 3.82
CA ALA A 195 -5.76 -10.85 4.23
C ALA A 195 -4.40 -10.82 3.55
N LEU A 196 -3.97 -9.65 3.10
CA LEU A 196 -2.61 -9.38 2.64
C LEU A 196 -1.84 -8.69 3.77
N ASN A 197 -0.80 -9.36 4.27
CA ASN A 197 0.17 -8.78 5.18
C ASN A 197 1.38 -8.33 4.36
N THR A 198 1.70 -7.04 4.39
CA THR A 198 2.77 -6.45 3.57
C THR A 198 3.41 -5.26 4.28
N ALA A 199 4.51 -4.75 3.73
CA ALA A 199 4.99 -3.41 4.03
C ALA A 199 5.28 -2.67 2.72
N VAL A 200 4.94 -1.39 2.64
CA VAL A 200 5.17 -0.53 1.48
C VAL A 200 6.47 0.25 1.69
N ALA A 201 7.16 0.57 0.59
CA ALA A 201 8.49 1.19 0.57
C ALA A 201 9.54 0.39 1.38
N SER A 202 9.49 -0.95 1.26
CA SER A 202 10.29 -1.87 2.07
C SER A 202 11.80 -1.71 1.90
N SER A 203 12.28 -1.15 0.79
CA SER A 203 13.70 -0.91 0.54
C SER A 203 14.23 0.40 1.15
N THR A 204 13.35 1.20 1.79
CA THR A 204 13.67 2.54 2.30
C THR A 204 13.50 2.65 3.82
N ASP A 205 13.90 3.79 4.41
CA ASP A 205 13.66 4.13 5.81
C ASP A 205 12.19 4.50 6.10
N ARG A 206 11.33 4.52 5.07
CA ARG A 206 9.88 4.81 5.15
C ARG A 206 9.01 3.57 5.19
N LYS A 207 9.63 2.38 5.31
CA LYS A 207 8.92 1.11 5.41
C LYS A 207 7.77 1.18 6.42
N THR A 208 6.56 0.96 5.93
CA THR A 208 5.35 0.97 6.77
C THR A 208 4.57 -0.31 6.55
N SER A 209 4.25 -1.02 7.63
CA SER A 209 3.52 -2.28 7.60
C SER A 209 2.01 -2.07 7.50
N TYR A 210 1.36 -2.87 6.69
CA TYR A 210 -0.08 -2.85 6.47
C TYR A 210 -0.65 -4.28 6.50
N ARG A 211 -1.89 -4.38 6.99
CA ARG A 211 -2.74 -5.57 6.85
C ARG A 211 -4.02 -5.14 6.14
N PHE A 212 -4.22 -5.63 4.93
CA PHE A 212 -5.45 -5.42 4.16
C PHE A 212 -6.28 -6.69 4.27
N ALA A 213 -7.40 -6.66 4.99
CA ALA A 213 -8.19 -7.85 5.28
C ALA A 213 -9.67 -7.58 5.01
N GLN A 214 -10.35 -8.61 4.52
CA GLN A 214 -11.78 -8.56 4.27
C GLN A 214 -12.38 -9.97 4.32
N THR A 215 -13.63 -10.04 4.78
CA THR A 215 -14.49 -11.21 4.67
C THR A 215 -15.45 -11.02 3.49
N ALA A 216 -15.60 -12.07 2.68
CA ALA A 216 -16.64 -12.21 1.67
C ALA A 216 -17.92 -12.69 2.35
N ASP A 217 -18.79 -11.76 2.74
CA ASP A 217 -19.99 -12.05 3.56
C ASP A 217 -20.95 -13.04 2.91
N ASN A 218 -20.98 -13.10 1.58
CA ASN A 218 -21.77 -14.05 0.81
C ASN A 218 -21.20 -15.48 0.82
N LEU A 219 -19.94 -15.66 1.24
CA LEU A 219 -19.26 -16.96 1.37
C LEU A 219 -19.15 -17.40 2.83
N SER A 220 -19.15 -16.46 3.78
CA SER A 220 -19.02 -16.76 5.21
C SER A 220 -20.34 -17.21 5.85
N ILE A 221 -20.24 -18.16 6.79
CA ILE A 221 -21.37 -18.53 7.67
C ILE A 221 -21.32 -17.71 8.97
N ILE A 222 -20.14 -17.20 9.32
CA ILE A 222 -19.96 -16.24 10.40
C ILE A 222 -20.03 -14.84 9.79
N GLN A 223 -21.09 -14.11 10.07
CA GLN A 223 -21.13 -12.69 9.74
C GLN A 223 -20.32 -11.92 10.79
N THR A 224 -19.01 -11.86 10.59
CA THR A 224 -18.17 -10.86 11.24
C THR A 224 -18.48 -9.50 10.61
N ALA A 225 -18.52 -8.44 11.42
CA ALA A 225 -18.53 -7.10 10.85
C ALA A 225 -17.27 -6.97 9.97
N ALA A 226 -17.41 -6.41 8.75
CA ALA A 226 -16.26 -6.07 7.94
C ALA A 226 -15.27 -5.27 8.80
N ASP A 227 -13.98 -5.60 8.70
CA ASP A 227 -12.93 -4.90 9.46
C ASP A 227 -13.12 -3.40 9.31
N ALA A 228 -13.09 -2.69 10.45
CA ALA A 228 -13.41 -1.27 10.58
C ALA A 228 -12.81 -0.43 9.43
N PRO A 229 -13.48 0.66 9.00
CA PRO A 229 -12.96 1.54 7.96
C PRO A 229 -11.51 1.88 8.28
N SER A 230 -10.63 1.76 7.29
CA SER A 230 -9.23 2.15 7.43
C SER A 230 -9.20 3.55 8.04
N HIS A 231 -8.56 3.66 9.20
CA HIS A 231 -8.33 4.94 9.85
C HIS A 231 -7.39 5.72 8.93
N PHE A 232 -7.97 6.43 7.96
CA PHE A 232 -7.31 7.58 7.38
C PHE A 232 -7.16 8.58 8.52
N VAL A 233 -5.97 8.65 9.11
CA VAL A 233 -5.50 9.88 9.71
C VAL A 233 -5.09 10.73 8.50
N PRO A 234 -5.85 11.77 8.12
CA PRO A 234 -5.39 12.67 7.09
C PRO A 234 -4.05 13.25 7.55
N GLU A 235 -3.05 13.27 6.66
CA GLU A 235 -1.82 14.01 6.92
C GLU A 235 -2.19 15.45 7.30
N GLY A 236 -1.97 15.81 8.57
CA GLY A 236 -2.33 17.12 9.11
C GLY A 236 -2.78 17.13 10.57
N ASP A 237 -3.19 16.00 11.16
CA ASP A 237 -3.53 15.97 12.59
C ASP A 237 -2.29 15.72 13.47
N LEU A 238 -1.55 16.80 13.74
CA LEU A 238 -0.47 16.85 14.71
C LEU A 238 -0.96 16.91 16.18
N THR A 239 -2.24 16.68 16.48
CA THR A 239 -2.75 16.75 17.86
C THR A 239 -2.82 15.40 18.59
N ALA A 240 -2.38 14.31 17.97
CA ALA A 240 -2.27 13.00 18.61
C ALA A 240 -0.81 12.55 18.79
N LEU A 241 -0.04 13.32 19.54
CA LEU A 241 1.05 12.79 20.36
C LEU A 241 0.87 13.36 21.79
N PRO A 242 1.15 12.59 22.84
CA PRO A 242 0.84 12.95 24.22
C PRO A 242 1.48 14.26 24.68
#